data_AF-A0A1F8LW00-F1
#
_entry.id   AF-A0A1F8LW00-F1
#
_cell.length_a   1.000
_cell.length_b   1.000
_cell.length_c   1.000
_cell.angle_alpha   90.00
_cell.angle_beta   90.00
_cell.angle_gamma   90.00
#
_symmetry.space_group_name_H-M   'P 1'
#
loop_
_entity.id
_entity.type
_entity.pdbx_description
1 polymer ?
#
loop_
_entity_poly.entity_id
_entity_poly.type
_entity_poly.pdbx_seq_one_letter_code
_entity_poly.pdbx_strand_id
1 'polypeptide(L)'
;MPFKVKCTLVSFTGDPDNFPCHFNYEIGDEFTYDGEKFEGRICNGLLKNMAPVIWNTVFYGRGDYDRMIYLYSGLSARDPEMKKYDGVGFRPLKKAPERADPKYLGGIPTIPPETLIKRQRGFTCDDTRTGARFTCEPVDLASGGDMLTYYNRAMSIFEKVKQKPGMTADEILEKFTEFERVEVYPPIYDLNVSLMLDEMALVGYIDMIDGKAYPK
;
A
#
# COMPACT_ATOMS: atom_id res chain seq x y z
N MET A 1 2.76 -3.72 -1.11
CA MET A 1 1.44 -3.35 -1.61
C MET A 1 1.02 -2.07 -0.96
N PRO A 2 0.33 -1.23 -1.71
CA PRO A 2 -0.26 -0.03 -1.17
C PRO A 2 -1.47 -0.41 -0.31
N PHE A 3 -1.60 0.21 0.86
CA PHE A 3 -2.73 0.03 1.78
C PHE A 3 -3.81 1.09 1.55
N LYS A 4 -5.08 0.71 1.73
CA LYS A 4 -6.14 1.68 2.03
C LYS A 4 -5.90 2.17 3.44
N VAL A 5 -5.84 3.48 3.59
CA VAL A 5 -5.52 4.13 4.86
C VAL A 5 -6.75 4.80 5.41
N LYS A 6 -7.00 4.62 6.71
CA LYS A 6 -7.98 5.40 7.47
C LYS A 6 -7.24 6.33 8.42
N CYS A 7 -7.69 7.58 8.49
CA CYS A 7 -7.24 8.53 9.49
C CYS A 7 -8.41 8.98 10.34
N THR A 8 -8.23 8.96 11.66
CA THR A 8 -9.23 9.32 12.66
C THR A 8 -8.69 10.47 13.51
N LEU A 9 -9.50 11.50 13.75
CA LEU A 9 -9.20 12.56 14.70
C LEU A 9 -9.29 12.01 16.12
N VAL A 10 -8.17 12.01 16.84
CA VAL A 10 -8.10 11.42 18.19
C VAL A 10 -8.01 12.45 19.31
N SER A 11 -7.55 13.66 19.00
CA SER A 11 -7.44 14.74 20.00
C SER A 11 -7.27 16.11 19.36
N PHE A 12 -7.49 17.15 20.17
CA PHE A 12 -6.99 18.50 19.91
C PHE A 12 -5.75 18.74 20.79
N THR A 13 -4.77 19.47 20.28
CA THR A 13 -3.50 19.73 21.00
C THR A 13 -3.50 21.07 21.75
N GLY A 14 -4.50 21.91 21.54
CA GLY A 14 -4.69 23.18 22.24
C GLY A 14 -6.03 23.25 22.99
N ASP A 15 -6.66 24.42 22.94
CA ASP A 15 -7.90 24.75 23.65
C ASP A 15 -9.05 24.93 22.65
N PRO A 16 -9.74 23.84 22.25
CA PRO A 16 -10.83 23.90 21.30
C PRO A 16 -12.07 24.63 21.82
N ASP A 17 -12.22 24.81 23.14
CA ASP A 17 -13.38 25.48 23.73
C ASP A 17 -13.30 27.00 23.51
N ASN A 18 -12.11 27.59 23.67
CA ASN A 18 -11.89 29.03 23.43
C ASN A 18 -11.43 29.35 22.00
N PHE A 19 -10.81 28.39 21.31
CA PHE A 19 -10.36 28.52 19.93
C PHE A 19 -10.90 27.33 19.11
N PRO A 20 -12.16 27.36 18.68
CA PRO A 20 -12.76 26.22 18.00
C PRO A 20 -12.14 26.00 16.61
N CYS A 21 -12.10 24.74 16.20
CA CYS A 21 -11.68 24.39 14.84
C CYS A 21 -12.62 25.03 13.82
N HIS A 22 -12.12 25.90 12.93
CA HIS A 22 -12.95 26.55 11.91
C HIS A 22 -13.55 25.57 10.88
N PHE A 23 -12.96 24.38 10.73
CA PHE A 23 -13.53 23.32 9.89
C PHE A 23 -14.61 22.51 10.61
N ASN A 24 -14.81 22.77 11.91
CA ASN A 24 -15.76 22.07 12.77
C ASN A 24 -15.54 20.55 12.72
N TYR A 25 -14.31 20.15 13.04
CA TYR A 25 -13.97 18.76 13.29
C TYR A 25 -14.38 18.36 14.71
N GLU A 26 -14.75 17.09 14.89
CA GLU A 26 -15.06 16.47 16.17
C GLU A 26 -14.19 15.22 16.39
N ILE A 27 -13.84 14.92 17.65
CA ILE A 27 -13.09 13.69 17.96
C ILE A 27 -13.89 12.49 17.47
N GLY A 28 -13.23 11.61 16.71
CA GLY A 28 -13.86 10.50 16.02
C GLY A 28 -14.19 10.76 14.55
N ASP A 29 -14.05 11.99 14.05
CA ASP A 29 -14.15 12.25 12.61
C ASP A 29 -13.10 11.46 11.83
N GLU A 30 -13.52 10.86 10.72
CA GLU A 30 -12.68 9.97 9.91
C GLU A 30 -12.67 10.38 8.43
N PHE A 31 -11.57 10.02 7.77
CA PHE A 31 -11.52 9.95 6.31
C PHE A 31 -10.63 8.77 5.88
N THR A 32 -10.81 8.32 4.65
CA THR A 32 -9.98 7.26 4.05
C THR A 32 -9.34 7.70 2.75
N TYR A 33 -8.28 7.01 2.37
CA TYR A 33 -7.65 7.09 1.05
C TYR A 33 -7.40 5.68 0.52
N ASP A 34 -7.91 5.37 -0.67
CA ASP A 34 -7.86 4.03 -1.29
C ASP A 34 -6.79 3.85 -2.37
N GLY A 35 -5.87 4.82 -2.50
CA GLY A 35 -4.89 4.89 -3.57
C GLY A 35 -5.30 5.83 -4.73
N GLU A 36 -6.54 6.29 -4.79
CA GLU A 36 -7.01 7.21 -5.83
C GLU A 36 -7.89 8.33 -5.28
N LYS A 37 -8.79 7.99 -4.37
CA LYS A 37 -9.85 8.88 -3.87
C LYS A 37 -9.75 9.02 -2.36
N PHE A 38 -10.05 10.23 -1.92
CA PHE A 38 -10.33 10.50 -0.51
C PHE A 38 -11.83 10.43 -0.28
N GLU A 39 -12.23 9.71 0.76
CA GLU A 39 -13.61 9.65 1.23
C GLU A 39 -13.68 10.22 2.65
N GLY A 40 -14.55 11.20 2.89
CA GLY A 40 -14.66 11.91 4.16
C GLY A 40 -14.31 13.40 4.02
N ARG A 41 -14.32 14.12 5.15
CA ARG A 41 -14.13 15.57 5.17
C ARG A 41 -12.66 15.91 5.46
N ILE A 42 -12.01 16.60 4.53
CA ILE A 42 -10.61 17.02 4.67
C ILE A 42 -10.52 18.54 4.63
N CYS A 43 -10.05 19.15 5.71
CA CYS A 43 -9.71 20.56 5.76
C CYS A 43 -8.43 20.81 4.95
N ASN A 44 -8.44 21.85 4.11
CA ASN A 44 -7.26 22.30 3.36
C ASN A 44 -6.03 22.51 4.28
N GLY A 45 -6.24 23.02 5.50
CA GLY A 45 -5.17 23.25 6.48
C GLY A 45 -4.41 22.00 6.92
N LEU A 46 -4.94 20.79 6.66
CA LEU A 46 -4.27 19.53 6.97
C LEU A 46 -3.30 19.10 5.87
N LEU A 47 -3.50 19.51 4.61
CA LEU A 47 -2.85 18.91 3.44
C LEU A 47 -1.32 18.85 3.55
N LYS A 48 -0.71 19.93 4.05
CA LYS A 48 0.74 20.06 4.25
C LYS A 48 1.33 18.94 5.13
N ASN A 49 0.70 18.67 6.27
CA ASN A 49 1.20 17.70 7.25
C ASN A 49 0.62 16.30 7.01
N MET A 50 -0.55 16.22 6.39
CA MET A 50 -1.25 14.98 6.05
C MET A 50 -0.54 14.21 4.95
N ALA A 51 -0.14 14.87 3.86
CA ALA A 51 0.32 14.19 2.64
C ALA A 51 1.52 13.24 2.88
N PRO A 52 2.59 13.63 3.62
CA PRO A 52 3.69 12.71 3.92
C PRO A 52 3.27 11.51 4.78
N VAL A 53 2.32 11.71 5.70
CA VAL A 53 1.82 10.64 6.57
C VAL A 53 0.97 9.65 5.79
N ILE A 54 0.06 10.13 4.95
CA ILE A 54 -0.73 9.27 4.06
C ILE A 54 0.18 8.48 3.13
N TRP A 55 1.10 9.16 2.43
CA TRP A 55 2.06 8.51 1.53
C TRP A 55 2.79 7.36 2.21
N ASN A 56 3.37 7.63 3.38
CA ASN A 56 4.12 6.61 4.10
C ASN A 56 3.22 5.48 4.62
N THR A 57 1.99 5.78 5.03
CA THR A 57 1.07 4.75 5.54
C THR A 57 0.55 3.88 4.39
N VAL A 58 0.33 4.45 3.21
CA VAL A 58 -0.06 3.69 2.00
C VAL A 58 1.06 2.72 1.63
N PHE A 59 2.31 3.17 1.49
CA PHE A 59 3.37 2.31 0.94
C PHE A 59 4.06 1.40 1.95
N TYR A 60 4.11 1.80 3.22
CA TYR A 60 4.84 1.06 4.25
C TYR A 60 3.92 0.50 5.33
N GLY A 61 2.67 0.95 5.40
CA GLY A 61 1.78 0.64 6.51
C GLY A 61 2.45 0.91 7.86
N ARG A 62 2.60 -0.15 8.64
CA ARG A 62 3.30 -0.14 9.93
C ARG A 62 4.78 -0.56 9.84
N GLY A 63 5.42 -0.51 8.68
CA GLY A 63 6.82 -0.88 8.48
C GLY A 63 7.69 0.26 7.92
N ASP A 64 8.88 -0.10 7.44
CA ASP A 64 9.91 0.81 6.91
C ASP A 64 9.92 0.88 5.37
N TYR A 65 10.78 1.75 4.85
CA TYR A 65 10.82 2.17 3.44
C TYR A 65 11.06 1.03 2.45
N ASP A 66 11.92 0.09 2.84
CA ASP A 66 12.31 -1.11 2.10
C ASP A 66 11.16 -2.09 1.82
N ARG A 67 10.00 -1.93 2.46
CA ARG A 67 8.80 -2.74 2.20
C ARG A 67 7.97 -2.27 1.01
N MET A 68 8.31 -1.14 0.40
CA MET A 68 7.56 -0.64 -0.75
C MET A 68 7.70 -1.58 -1.95
N ILE A 69 6.62 -2.30 -2.24
CA ILE A 69 6.59 -3.32 -3.29
C ILE A 69 7.00 -2.79 -4.67
N TYR A 70 6.76 -1.49 -4.93
CA TYR A 70 7.13 -0.82 -6.16
C TYR A 70 8.64 -0.89 -6.45
N LEU A 71 9.48 -0.95 -5.40
CA LEU A 71 10.93 -1.10 -5.52
C LEU A 71 11.34 -2.41 -6.22
N TYR A 72 10.43 -3.40 -6.19
CA TYR A 72 10.65 -4.77 -6.65
C TYR A 72 9.89 -5.08 -7.96
N SER A 73 9.08 -4.16 -8.48
CA SER A 73 8.25 -4.45 -9.67
C SER A 73 9.01 -4.38 -11.00
N GLY A 74 10.22 -3.83 -11.00
CA GLY A 74 11.01 -3.61 -12.21
C GLY A 74 10.40 -2.57 -13.16
N LEU A 75 10.89 -2.54 -14.40
CA LEU A 75 10.43 -1.63 -15.43
C LEU A 75 9.10 -2.12 -16.05
N SER A 76 8.27 -1.19 -16.52
CA SER A 76 7.01 -1.50 -17.20
C SER A 76 6.75 -0.56 -18.39
N ALA A 77 5.87 -1.01 -19.28
CA ALA A 77 5.38 -0.22 -20.42
C ALA A 77 3.86 -0.32 -20.50
N ARG A 78 3.23 0.73 -21.02
CA ARG A 78 1.79 0.71 -21.30
C ARG A 78 1.47 -0.34 -22.35
N ASP A 79 0.46 -1.12 -22.08
CA ASP A 79 -0.13 -2.12 -22.98
C ASP A 79 -1.63 -2.27 -22.66
N PRO A 80 -2.52 -1.60 -23.41
CA PRO A 80 -3.96 -1.64 -23.15
C PRO A 80 -4.56 -3.06 -23.19
N GLU A 81 -3.97 -4.00 -23.93
CA GLU A 81 -4.47 -5.37 -24.02
C GLU A 81 -4.28 -6.12 -22.70
N MET A 82 -3.32 -5.69 -21.87
CA MET A 82 -3.05 -6.26 -20.56
C MET A 82 -4.02 -5.82 -19.48
N LYS A 83 -4.87 -4.82 -19.76
CA LYS A 83 -5.88 -4.30 -18.82
C LYS A 83 -6.79 -5.39 -18.25
N LYS A 84 -7.08 -6.44 -19.02
CA LYS A 84 -7.87 -7.59 -18.57
C LYS A 84 -7.19 -8.44 -17.48
N TYR A 85 -5.88 -8.29 -17.29
CA TYR A 85 -5.09 -9.03 -16.31
C TYR A 85 -4.65 -8.16 -15.13
N ASP A 86 -4.13 -6.96 -15.40
CA ASP A 86 -3.60 -6.06 -14.35
C ASP A 86 -4.62 -5.00 -13.90
N GLY A 87 -5.72 -4.81 -14.64
CA GLY A 87 -6.77 -3.82 -14.37
C GLY A 87 -6.50 -2.43 -14.95
N VAL A 88 -5.26 -2.12 -15.34
CA VAL A 88 -4.84 -0.75 -15.73
C VAL A 88 -4.32 -0.68 -17.17
N GLY A 89 -3.56 -1.68 -17.62
CA GLY A 89 -3.02 -1.78 -18.97
C GLY A 89 -1.51 -1.56 -19.03
N PHE A 90 -0.76 -2.31 -18.24
CA PHE A 90 0.70 -2.35 -18.24
C PHE A 90 1.23 -3.76 -18.40
N ARG A 91 2.42 -3.87 -19.01
CA ARG A 91 3.22 -5.08 -19.04
C ARG A 91 4.62 -4.85 -18.47
N PRO A 92 5.25 -5.88 -17.88
CA PRO A 92 6.65 -5.81 -17.47
C PRO A 92 7.59 -5.64 -18.68
N LEU A 93 8.70 -4.96 -18.48
CA LEU A 93 9.78 -4.86 -19.45
C LEU A 93 10.96 -5.73 -19.02
N LYS A 94 11.34 -6.69 -19.88
CA LYS A 94 12.49 -7.59 -19.66
C LYS A 94 13.84 -6.91 -19.86
N LYS A 95 13.84 -5.77 -20.57
CA LYS A 95 15.02 -4.95 -20.86
C LYS A 95 14.64 -3.49 -20.78
N ALA A 96 15.60 -2.66 -20.38
CA ALA A 96 15.44 -1.22 -20.46
C ALA A 96 15.13 -0.77 -21.90
N PRO A 97 14.30 0.26 -22.10
CA PRO A 97 14.10 0.85 -23.43
C PRO A 97 15.43 1.33 -24.01
N GLU A 98 15.71 1.04 -25.29
CA GLU A 98 17.01 1.31 -25.92
C GLU A 98 17.46 2.78 -25.86
N ARG A 99 16.50 3.71 -25.78
CA ARG A 99 16.74 5.17 -25.72
C ARG A 99 16.54 5.76 -24.33
N ALA A 100 16.39 4.93 -23.31
CA ALA A 100 16.27 5.41 -21.94
C ALA A 100 17.61 6.02 -21.50
N ASP A 101 17.56 7.26 -21.01
CA ASP A 101 18.72 7.90 -20.38
C ASP A 101 19.08 7.09 -19.11
N PRO A 102 20.33 6.61 -18.97
CA PRO A 102 20.75 5.78 -17.83
C PRO A 102 20.45 6.39 -16.46
N LYS A 103 20.39 7.72 -16.34
CA LYS A 103 20.06 8.37 -15.06
C LYS A 103 18.63 8.10 -14.58
N TYR A 104 17.72 7.74 -15.49
CA TYR A 104 16.34 7.34 -15.18
C TYR A 104 16.17 5.82 -15.05
N LEU A 105 17.24 5.05 -15.27
CA LEU A 105 17.26 3.59 -15.09
C LEU A 105 17.76 3.18 -13.70
N GLY A 106 18.17 4.16 -12.87
CA GLY A 106 18.58 3.91 -11.50
C GLY A 106 17.46 3.27 -10.70
N GLY A 107 17.63 1.98 -10.37
CA GLY A 107 16.80 1.30 -9.38
C GLY A 107 17.19 1.71 -7.96
N ILE A 108 16.24 1.64 -7.04
CA ILE A 108 16.53 1.78 -5.62
C ILE A 108 17.17 0.46 -5.16
N PRO A 109 18.32 0.48 -4.45
CA PRO A 109 18.96 -0.73 -3.95
C PRO A 109 17.98 -1.53 -3.08
N THR A 110 17.78 -2.80 -3.44
CA THR A 110 16.87 -3.70 -2.75
C THR A 110 17.61 -4.43 -1.64
N ILE A 111 17.59 -3.87 -0.42
CA ILE A 111 17.97 -4.59 0.79
C ILE A 111 16.68 -5.19 1.36
N PRO A 112 16.59 -6.52 1.56
CA PRO A 112 15.43 -7.13 2.19
C PRO A 112 15.20 -6.54 3.59
N PRO A 113 13.94 -6.22 3.95
CA PRO A 113 13.64 -5.63 5.24
C PRO A 113 14.03 -6.55 6.40
N GLU A 114 14.83 -6.05 7.34
CA GLU A 114 15.31 -6.84 8.48
C GLU A 114 14.27 -6.98 9.60
N THR A 115 13.38 -6.01 9.81
CA THR A 115 12.38 -6.06 10.89
C THR A 115 11.10 -5.26 10.60
N LEU A 116 10.01 -5.60 11.31
CA LEU A 116 8.75 -4.84 11.34
C LEU A 116 8.77 -3.80 12.47
N ILE A 117 9.17 -2.55 12.19
CA ILE A 117 9.00 -1.48 13.18
C ILE A 117 7.56 -0.95 13.14
N LYS A 118 6.68 -1.50 13.98
CA LYS A 118 5.29 -1.06 14.14
C LYS A 118 5.19 0.35 14.72
N ARG A 119 5.15 1.38 13.86
CA ARG A 119 4.94 2.78 14.26
C ARG A 119 3.51 3.21 13.95
N GLN A 120 2.80 3.71 14.96
CA GLN A 120 1.56 4.46 14.72
C GLN A 120 1.93 5.76 14.01
N ARG A 121 1.29 6.04 12.87
CA ARG A 121 1.54 7.25 12.08
C ARG A 121 0.41 8.24 12.35
N GLY A 122 0.70 9.52 12.26
CA GLY A 122 -0.28 10.56 12.52
C GLY A 122 0.29 11.94 12.26
N PHE A 123 -0.60 12.89 12.01
CA PHE A 123 -0.27 14.29 11.72
C PHE A 123 -1.12 15.22 12.57
N THR A 124 -0.65 16.45 12.76
CA THR A 124 -1.38 17.49 13.49
C THR A 124 -1.55 18.69 12.57
N CYS A 125 -2.70 19.37 12.66
CA CYS A 125 -2.88 20.70 12.07
C CYS A 125 -1.87 21.70 12.67
N ASP A 126 -1.33 22.61 11.86
CA ASP A 126 -0.37 23.65 12.30
C ASP A 126 -1.01 24.75 13.17
N ASP A 127 -2.33 24.72 13.38
CA ASP A 127 -2.98 25.69 14.28
C ASP A 127 -2.57 25.44 15.73
N THR A 128 -1.61 26.22 16.19
CA THR A 128 -1.05 26.15 17.55
C THR A 128 -2.07 26.38 18.68
N ARG A 129 -3.27 26.92 18.39
CA ARG A 129 -4.30 27.17 19.41
C ARG A 129 -5.22 25.99 19.65
N THR A 130 -5.32 25.08 18.67
CA THR A 130 -6.33 24.01 18.67
C THR A 130 -5.78 22.69 18.14
N GLY A 131 -5.05 22.74 17.03
CA GLY A 131 -4.30 21.65 16.41
C GLY A 131 -4.98 20.29 16.44
N ALA A 132 -5.83 20.00 15.44
CA ALA A 132 -6.46 18.68 15.27
C ALA A 132 -5.42 17.59 14.99
N ARG A 133 -5.36 16.56 15.85
CA ARG A 133 -4.41 15.44 15.78
C ARG A 133 -5.08 14.20 15.20
N PHE A 134 -4.62 13.75 14.05
CA PHE A 134 -5.07 12.52 13.41
C PHE A 134 -4.08 11.37 13.63
N THR A 135 -4.59 10.17 13.84
CA THR A 135 -3.83 8.92 13.70
C THR A 135 -4.26 8.21 12.44
N CYS A 136 -3.32 7.62 11.71
CA CYS A 136 -3.56 6.92 10.46
C CYS A 136 -3.09 5.48 10.53
N GLU A 137 -3.88 4.57 9.98
CA GLU A 137 -3.56 3.15 9.94
C GLU A 137 -4.03 2.47 8.65
N PRO A 138 -3.35 1.38 8.23
CA PRO A 138 -3.87 0.47 7.22
C PRO A 138 -5.16 -0.18 7.71
N VAL A 139 -6.20 -0.15 6.88
CA VAL A 139 -7.48 -0.82 7.17
C VAL A 139 -7.85 -1.85 6.13
N ASP A 140 -7.25 -1.77 4.94
CA ASP A 140 -7.48 -2.68 3.82
C ASP A 140 -6.31 -2.56 2.82
N LEU A 141 -6.33 -3.33 1.74
CA LEU A 141 -5.47 -3.16 0.57
C LEU A 141 -6.04 -2.04 -0.33
N ALA A 142 -5.17 -1.20 -0.88
CA ALA A 142 -5.59 -0.13 -1.79
C ALA A 142 -6.03 -0.71 -3.13
N SER A 143 -7.26 -0.43 -3.56
CA SER A 143 -7.83 -0.95 -4.81
C SER A 143 -8.05 0.13 -5.87
N GLY A 144 -7.68 1.39 -5.61
CA GLY A 144 -7.85 2.51 -6.54
C GLY A 144 -6.61 2.83 -7.38
N GLY A 145 -6.81 3.52 -8.51
CA GLY A 145 -5.72 4.18 -9.23
C GLY A 145 -4.65 3.23 -9.78
N ASP A 146 -3.39 3.63 -9.65
CA ASP A 146 -2.24 2.81 -10.06
C ASP A 146 -2.00 1.60 -9.13
N MET A 147 -2.61 1.62 -7.94
CA MET A 147 -2.51 0.56 -6.93
C MET A 147 -3.32 -0.69 -7.29
N LEU A 148 -4.31 -0.54 -8.18
CA LEU A 148 -5.15 -1.63 -8.66
C LEU A 148 -4.35 -2.81 -9.23
N THR A 149 -3.21 -2.54 -9.87
CA THR A 149 -2.32 -3.59 -10.40
C THR A 149 -1.81 -4.51 -9.30
N TYR A 150 -1.38 -3.95 -8.18
CA TYR A 150 -0.91 -4.70 -7.02
C TYR A 150 -2.06 -5.43 -6.32
N TYR A 151 -3.18 -4.74 -6.11
CA TYR A 151 -4.39 -5.32 -5.52
C TYR A 151 -4.83 -6.58 -6.24
N ASN A 152 -4.93 -6.54 -7.58
CA ASN A 152 -5.34 -7.69 -8.39
C ASN A 152 -4.38 -8.88 -8.22
N ARG A 153 -3.08 -8.62 -8.04
CA ARG A 153 -2.08 -9.68 -7.80
C ARG A 153 -2.25 -10.31 -6.44
N ALA A 154 -2.40 -9.51 -5.39
CA ALA A 154 -2.65 -10.05 -4.05
C ALA A 154 -3.97 -10.81 -3.98
N MET A 155 -5.04 -10.33 -4.61
CA MET A 155 -6.29 -11.07 -4.67
C MET A 155 -6.16 -12.38 -5.44
N SER A 156 -5.38 -12.40 -6.54
CA SER A 156 -5.09 -13.64 -7.26
C SER A 156 -4.32 -14.65 -6.38
N ILE A 157 -3.33 -14.18 -5.62
CA ILE A 157 -2.60 -14.98 -4.62
C ILE A 157 -3.56 -15.51 -3.54
N PHE A 158 -4.39 -14.62 -2.99
CA PHE A 158 -5.36 -14.96 -1.95
C PHE A 158 -6.33 -16.05 -2.42
N GLU A 159 -6.81 -15.99 -3.66
CA GLU A 159 -7.66 -17.03 -4.23
C GLU A 159 -6.95 -18.39 -4.32
N LYS A 160 -5.64 -18.43 -4.63
CA LYS A 160 -4.87 -19.68 -4.56
C LYS A 160 -4.76 -20.19 -3.12
N VAL A 161 -4.52 -19.31 -2.16
CA VAL A 161 -4.46 -19.64 -0.72
C VAL A 161 -5.81 -20.17 -0.22
N LYS A 162 -6.94 -19.60 -0.65
CA LYS A 162 -8.28 -20.10 -0.32
C LYS A 162 -8.55 -21.49 -0.88
N GLN A 163 -8.09 -21.77 -2.10
CA GLN A 163 -8.23 -23.07 -2.73
C GLN A 163 -7.37 -24.14 -2.06
N LYS A 164 -6.18 -23.78 -1.58
CA LYS A 164 -5.27 -24.68 -0.86
C LYS A 164 -4.58 -23.92 0.29
N PRO A 165 -5.19 -23.88 1.49
CA PRO A 165 -4.57 -23.28 2.66
C PRO A 165 -3.27 -23.97 3.09
N GLY A 166 -2.41 -23.25 3.80
CA GLY A 166 -1.17 -23.78 4.38
C GLY A 166 -0.02 -23.91 3.38
N MET A 167 0.05 -23.01 2.40
CA MET A 167 1.14 -22.93 1.43
C MET A 167 2.17 -21.87 1.82
N THR A 168 3.44 -22.16 1.55
CA THR A 168 4.55 -21.20 1.54
C THR A 168 4.50 -20.30 0.30
N ALA A 169 5.29 -19.21 0.27
CA ALA A 169 5.39 -18.33 -0.90
C ALA A 169 5.82 -19.08 -2.18
N ASP A 170 6.77 -20.01 -2.07
CA ASP A 170 7.24 -20.83 -3.19
C ASP A 170 6.15 -21.76 -3.72
N GLU A 171 5.44 -22.45 -2.83
CA GLU A 171 4.33 -23.33 -3.20
C GLU A 171 3.17 -22.57 -3.85
N ILE A 172 2.94 -21.31 -3.44
CA ILE A 172 1.97 -20.40 -4.08
C ILE A 172 2.44 -20.04 -5.48
N LEU A 173 3.71 -19.69 -5.68
CA LEU A 173 4.27 -19.36 -6.99
C LEU A 173 4.12 -20.51 -7.99
N GLU A 174 4.27 -21.75 -7.54
CA GLU A 174 4.05 -22.94 -8.37
C GLU A 174 2.60 -23.10 -8.88
N LYS A 175 1.63 -22.37 -8.30
CA LYS A 175 0.23 -22.36 -8.77
C LYS A 175 -0.03 -21.39 -9.91
N PHE A 176 0.97 -20.59 -10.28
CA PHE A 176 0.89 -19.66 -11.39
C PHE A 176 1.64 -20.20 -12.61
N THR A 177 1.03 -20.07 -13.77
CA THR A 177 1.68 -20.30 -15.05
C THR A 177 2.85 -19.32 -15.24
N GLU A 178 3.77 -19.63 -16.14
CA GLU A 178 4.85 -18.70 -16.49
C GLU A 178 4.29 -17.36 -16.96
N PHE A 179 3.29 -17.35 -17.85
CA PHE A 179 2.62 -16.13 -18.30
C PHE A 179 2.12 -15.28 -17.13
N GLU A 180 1.37 -15.87 -16.20
CA GLU A 180 0.87 -15.15 -15.04
C GLU A 180 1.99 -14.63 -14.14
N ARG A 181 3.13 -15.32 -14.06
CA ARG A 181 4.26 -14.90 -13.22
C ARG A 181 5.03 -13.74 -13.82
N VAL A 182 5.38 -13.80 -15.10
CA VAL A 182 6.35 -12.88 -15.70
C VAL A 182 5.79 -11.89 -16.72
N GLU A 183 4.63 -12.15 -17.32
CA GLU A 183 4.05 -11.27 -18.35
C GLU A 183 2.97 -10.34 -17.78
N VAL A 184 2.36 -10.67 -16.65
CA VAL A 184 1.36 -9.82 -15.97
C VAL A 184 2.05 -8.88 -15.00
N TYR A 185 1.74 -7.58 -15.07
CA TYR A 185 2.31 -6.58 -14.17
C TYR A 185 1.54 -6.46 -12.83
N PRO A 186 2.24 -6.26 -11.70
CA PRO A 186 3.67 -6.50 -11.52
C PRO A 186 4.02 -8.00 -11.64
N PRO A 187 5.21 -8.33 -12.17
CA PRO A 187 5.67 -9.72 -12.19
C PRO A 187 5.81 -10.21 -10.75
N ILE A 188 5.56 -11.50 -10.49
CA ILE A 188 5.66 -12.07 -9.13
C ILE A 188 6.81 -13.07 -9.01
N TYR A 189 7.47 -13.02 -7.87
CA TYR A 189 8.59 -13.86 -7.46
C TYR A 189 8.65 -13.91 -5.92
N ASP A 190 9.57 -14.69 -5.37
CA ASP A 190 9.67 -15.01 -3.93
C ASP A 190 9.50 -13.79 -3.01
N LEU A 191 10.29 -12.74 -3.23
CA LEU A 191 10.33 -11.56 -2.38
C LEU A 191 9.02 -10.77 -2.42
N ASN A 192 8.49 -10.47 -3.60
CA ASN A 192 7.30 -9.62 -3.67
C ASN A 192 6.01 -10.39 -3.31
N VAL A 193 5.95 -11.71 -3.53
CA VAL A 193 4.87 -12.54 -2.99
C VAL A 193 4.92 -12.54 -1.47
N SER A 194 6.10 -12.69 -0.87
CA SER A 194 6.26 -12.64 0.59
C SER A 194 5.81 -11.29 1.16
N LEU A 195 6.15 -10.17 0.50
CA LEU A 195 5.65 -8.85 0.89
C LEU A 195 4.12 -8.75 0.79
N MET A 196 3.52 -9.22 -0.31
CA MET A 196 2.06 -9.22 -0.47
C MET A 196 1.35 -10.06 0.60
N LEU A 197 1.93 -11.21 0.99
CA LEU A 197 1.41 -12.06 2.07
C LEU A 197 1.45 -11.35 3.42
N ASP A 198 2.58 -10.76 3.79
CA ASP A 198 2.69 -9.99 5.04
C ASP A 198 1.64 -8.87 5.13
N GLU A 199 1.39 -8.20 4.01
CA GLU A 199 0.47 -7.06 3.95
C GLU A 199 -0.98 -7.51 4.04
N MET A 200 -1.35 -8.60 3.34
CA MET A 200 -2.64 -9.26 3.53
C MET A 200 -2.84 -9.72 4.97
N ALA A 201 -1.79 -10.24 5.62
CA ALA A 201 -1.85 -10.62 7.02
C ALA A 201 -2.06 -9.41 7.94
N LEU A 202 -1.43 -8.27 7.63
CA LEU A 202 -1.56 -7.04 8.39
C LEU A 202 -2.99 -6.49 8.42
N VAL A 203 -3.70 -6.58 7.29
CA VAL A 203 -5.10 -6.12 7.17
C VAL A 203 -6.13 -7.25 7.31
N GLY A 204 -5.70 -8.44 7.73
CA GLY A 204 -6.61 -9.50 8.17
C GLY A 204 -7.25 -10.34 7.07
N TYR A 205 -6.66 -10.41 5.88
CA TYR A 205 -7.08 -11.34 4.82
C TYR A 205 -6.59 -12.78 5.10
N ILE A 206 -5.40 -12.91 5.66
CA ILE A 206 -4.77 -14.20 5.96
C ILE A 206 -4.13 -14.21 7.35
N ASP A 207 -3.80 -15.41 7.84
CA ASP A 207 -2.83 -15.65 8.89
C ASP A 207 -1.56 -16.27 8.32
N MET A 208 -0.41 -15.86 8.85
CA MET A 208 0.90 -16.45 8.58
C MET A 208 1.32 -17.31 9.78
N ILE A 209 1.41 -18.63 9.60
CA ILE A 209 1.81 -19.59 10.64
C ILE A 209 2.99 -20.39 10.08
N ASP A 210 4.15 -20.32 10.74
CA ASP A 210 5.38 -21.01 10.32
C ASP A 210 5.73 -20.81 8.83
N GLY A 211 5.56 -19.58 8.33
CA GLY A 211 5.81 -19.20 6.94
C GLY A 211 4.74 -19.65 5.94
N LYS A 212 3.62 -20.20 6.41
CA LYS A 212 2.50 -20.67 5.58
C LYS A 212 1.27 -19.78 5.72
N ALA A 213 0.63 -19.51 4.59
CA ALA A 213 -0.54 -18.65 4.49
C ALA A 213 -1.86 -19.44 4.66
N TYR A 214 -2.76 -18.92 5.50
CA TYR A 214 -4.10 -19.46 5.74
C TYR A 214 -5.15 -18.36 5.58
N PRO A 215 -6.28 -18.59 4.88
CA PRO A 215 -7.32 -17.58 4.78
C PRO A 215 -7.99 -17.35 6.14
N LYS A 216 -8.39 -16.10 6.41
CA LYS A 216 -9.26 -15.76 7.55
C LYS A 216 -10.74 -15.85 7.19
#